data_AF-A0A944ZWM0-F1
#
_entry.id   AF-A0A944ZWM0-F1
#
_cell.length_a   1.000
_cell.length_b   1.000
_cell.length_c   1.000
_cell.angle_alpha   90.00
_cell.angle_beta   90.00
_cell.angle_gamma   90.00
#
_symmetry.space_group_name_H-M   'P 1'
#
loop_
_entity.id
_entity.type
_entity.pdbx_description
1 polymer ?
#
loop_
_entity_poly.entity_id
_entity_poly.type
_entity_poly.pdbx_seq_one_letter_code
_entity_poly.pdbx_strand_id
1 'polypeptide(L)'
;MSPTTLEDLFSSPGFLAIFFAVLLTIANIIVGVSILPHDQREKGYRIHRLLFGAVIISYALFLFHLHQMSRASIFAYGVFAYLLLVVPLCRRINVTLHAVISSIGLILITVVAVLNLI
;
A
#
# COMPACT_ATOMS: atom_id res chain seq x y z
N MET A 1 8.91 -10.89 -20.43
CA MET A 1 7.73 -10.82 -21.32
C MET A 1 6.59 -10.22 -20.51
N SER A 2 5.77 -9.34 -21.10
CA SER A 2 4.56 -8.87 -20.43
C SER A 2 3.56 -10.03 -20.36
N PRO A 3 2.85 -10.21 -19.24
CA PRO A 3 1.91 -11.32 -19.08
C PRO A 3 0.81 -11.24 -20.13
N THR A 4 0.61 -12.34 -20.87
CA THR A 4 -0.36 -12.41 -21.99
C THR A 4 -1.69 -13.05 -21.57
N THR A 5 -1.72 -13.74 -20.42
CA THR A 5 -2.93 -14.34 -19.86
C THR A 5 -3.16 -13.89 -18.42
N LEU A 6 -4.39 -14.06 -17.92
CA LEU A 6 -4.73 -13.79 -16.53
C LEU A 6 -3.92 -14.68 -15.57
N GLU A 7 -3.71 -15.94 -15.96
CA GLU A 7 -2.93 -16.91 -15.19
C GLU A 7 -1.46 -16.48 -15.06
N ASP A 8 -0.85 -16.01 -16.15
CA ASP A 8 0.52 -15.48 -16.12
C ASP A 8 0.65 -14.24 -15.21
N LEU A 9 -0.38 -13.38 -15.22
CA LEU A 9 -0.42 -12.18 -14.40
C LEU A 9 -0.47 -12.54 -12.90
N PHE A 10 -1.39 -13.44 -12.50
CA PHE A 10 -1.51 -13.88 -11.11
C PHE A 10 -0.38 -14.80 -10.65
N SER A 11 0.42 -15.34 -11.58
CA SER A 11 1.63 -16.10 -11.26
C SER A 11 2.86 -15.20 -11.03
N SER A 12 2.80 -13.91 -11.42
CA SER A 12 3.90 -12.96 -11.23
C SER A 12 4.04 -12.54 -9.76
N PRO A 13 5.19 -12.78 -9.12
CA PRO A 13 5.42 -12.36 -7.73
C PRO A 13 5.28 -10.85 -7.53
N GLY A 14 5.72 -10.04 -8.50
CA GLY A 14 5.56 -8.60 -8.47
C GLY A 14 4.09 -8.18 -8.52
N PHE A 15 3.30 -8.78 -9.41
CA PHE A 15 1.87 -8.49 -9.51
C PHE A 15 1.14 -8.83 -8.21
N LEU A 16 1.38 -10.02 -7.66
CA LEU A 16 0.78 -10.42 -6.38
C LEU A 16 1.15 -9.45 -5.26
N ALA A 17 2.42 -9.06 -5.17
CA ALA A 17 2.89 -8.13 -4.14
C ALA A 17 2.19 -6.77 -4.20
N ILE A 18 2.06 -6.16 -5.39
CA ILE A 18 1.38 -4.87 -5.53
C ILE A 18 -0.14 -5.00 -5.40
N PHE A 19 -0.72 -6.11 -5.88
CA PHE A 19 -2.13 -6.42 -5.70
C PHE A 19 -2.50 -6.52 -4.21
N PHE A 20 -1.72 -7.24 -3.41
CA PHE A 20 -1.89 -7.28 -1.97
C PHE A 20 -1.68 -5.92 -1.32
N ALA A 21 -0.69 -5.13 -1.77
CA ALA A 21 -0.49 -3.77 -1.24
C ALA A 21 -1.74 -2.89 -1.43
N VAL A 22 -2.39 -2.96 -2.60
CA VAL A 22 -3.65 -2.24 -2.88
C VAL A 22 -4.78 -2.74 -1.96
N LEU A 23 -5.03 -4.04 -1.91
CA LEU A 23 -6.12 -4.61 -1.09
C LEU A 23 -5.93 -4.33 0.40
N LEU A 24 -4.71 -4.49 0.90
CA LEU A 24 -4.37 -4.22 2.30
C LEU A 24 -4.48 -2.73 2.61
N THR A 25 -4.17 -1.84 1.66
CA THR A 25 -4.34 -0.39 1.85
C THR A 25 -5.82 -0.03 1.96
N ILE A 26 -6.67 -0.60 1.10
CA ILE A 26 -8.13 -0.43 1.18
C ILE A 26 -8.64 -0.93 2.53
N ALA A 27 -8.27 -2.15 2.92
CA ALA A 27 -8.64 -2.72 4.20
C ALA A 27 -8.16 -1.84 5.37
N ASN A 28 -6.93 -1.32 5.29
CA ASN A 28 -6.36 -0.46 6.32
C ASN A 28 -7.13 0.85 6.48
N ILE A 29 -7.57 1.46 5.37
CA ILE A 29 -8.40 2.68 5.37
C ILE A 29 -9.77 2.38 5.97
N ILE A 30 -10.44 1.29 5.55
CA ILE A 30 -11.76 0.89 6.08
C ILE A 30 -11.68 0.67 7.59
N VAL A 31 -10.69 -0.10 8.05
CA VAL A 31 -10.48 -0.33 9.49
C VAL A 31 -10.10 0.96 10.21
N GLY A 32 -9.32 1.83 9.58
CA GLY A 32 -8.97 3.14 10.12
C GLY A 32 -10.21 4.01 10.40
N VAL A 33 -11.16 4.04 9.46
CA VAL A 33 -12.42 4.77 9.60
C VAL A 33 -13.34 4.09 10.61
N SER A 34 -13.39 2.76 10.65
CA SER A 34 -14.27 2.02 11.59
C SER A 34 -13.83 2.09 13.06
N ILE A 35 -12.64 2.64 13.35
CA ILE A 35 -12.13 2.90 14.72
C ILE A 35 -12.68 4.21 15.32
N LEU A 36 -13.30 5.10 14.51
CA LEU A 36 -13.88 6.35 15.02
C LEU A 36 -14.85 6.14 16.21
N PRO A 37 -15.79 5.17 16.15
CA PRO A 37 -16.65 4.79 17.26
C PRO A 37 -15.83 4.31 18.48
N HIS A 38 -16.13 4.85 19.66
CA HIS A 38 -15.30 4.66 20.86
C HIS A 38 -15.14 3.19 21.30
N ASP A 39 -16.15 2.35 21.07
CA ASP A 39 -16.24 0.97 21.57
C ASP A 39 -15.22 -0.01 20.97
N GLN A 40 -14.67 0.26 19.79
CA GLN A 40 -13.81 -0.69 19.07
C GLN A 40 -12.34 -0.28 19.01
N ARG A 41 -11.93 0.73 19.79
CA ARG A 41 -10.64 1.41 19.63
C ARG A 41 -9.42 0.51 19.83
N GLU A 42 -9.40 -0.33 20.87
CA GLU A 42 -8.20 -1.14 21.16
C GLU A 42 -7.96 -2.24 20.12
N LYS A 43 -8.99 -3.03 19.80
CA LYS A 43 -8.89 -4.14 18.83
C LYS A 43 -8.70 -3.62 17.42
N GLY A 44 -9.49 -2.62 17.00
CA GLY A 44 -9.36 -2.01 15.69
C GLY A 44 -7.99 -1.37 15.49
N TYR A 45 -7.43 -0.72 16.50
CA TYR A 45 -6.10 -0.13 16.39
C TYR A 45 -4.99 -1.16 16.16
N ARG A 46 -5.04 -2.31 16.84
CA ARG A 46 -4.08 -3.41 16.61
C ARG A 46 -4.17 -3.93 15.18
N ILE A 47 -5.38 -4.15 14.68
CA ILE A 47 -5.62 -4.64 13.31
C ILE A 47 -5.13 -3.60 12.30
N HIS A 48 -5.48 -2.32 12.45
CA HIS A 48 -5.01 -1.23 11.59
C HIS A 48 -3.48 -1.17 11.55
N ARG A 49 -2.79 -1.30 12.69
CA ARG A 49 -1.33 -1.32 12.71
C ARG A 49 -0.73 -2.53 11.99
N LEU A 50 -1.34 -3.71 12.14
CA LEU A 50 -0.90 -4.92 11.44
C LEU A 50 -1.11 -4.82 9.93
N LEU A 51 -2.28 -4.32 9.49
CA LEU A 51 -2.58 -4.08 8.09
C LEU A 51 -1.60 -3.08 7.47
N PHE A 52 -1.32 -1.98 8.15
CA PHE A 52 -0.32 -1.02 7.68
C PHE A 52 1.08 -1.66 7.54
N GLY A 53 1.52 -2.46 8.51
CA GLY A 53 2.76 -3.22 8.39
C GLY A 53 2.77 -4.16 7.16
N ALA A 54 1.65 -4.84 6.90
CA ALA A 54 1.50 -5.72 5.75
C ALA A 54 1.48 -4.95 4.41
N VAL A 55 0.94 -3.73 4.36
CA VAL A 55 1.05 -2.83 3.19
C VAL A 55 2.51 -2.52 2.90
N ILE A 56 3.27 -2.11 3.92
CA ILE A 56 4.69 -1.76 3.77
C ILE A 56 5.50 -2.95 3.27
N ILE A 57 5.29 -4.14 3.84
CA ILE A 57 5.99 -5.37 3.42
C ILE A 57 5.62 -5.73 1.98
N SER A 58 4.33 -5.73 1.64
CA SER A 58 3.87 -6.04 0.28
C SER A 58 4.46 -5.08 -0.76
N TYR A 59 4.47 -3.78 -0.47
CA TYR A 59 5.05 -2.79 -1.37
C TYR A 59 6.59 -2.91 -1.47
N ALA A 60 7.28 -3.22 -0.37
CA ALA A 60 8.71 -3.46 -0.38
C ALA A 60 9.08 -4.69 -1.23
N LEU A 61 8.31 -5.78 -1.15
CA LEU A 61 8.48 -6.95 -2.00
C LEU A 61 8.26 -6.63 -3.48
N PHE A 62 7.25 -5.80 -3.80
CA PHE A 62 7.04 -5.31 -5.15
C PHE A 62 8.26 -4.50 -5.65
N LEU A 63 8.75 -3.55 -4.86
CA LEU A 63 9.94 -2.77 -5.20
C LEU A 63 11.18 -3.63 -5.40
N PHE A 64 11.37 -4.64 -4.54
CA PHE A 64 12.48 -5.58 -4.66
C PHE A 64 12.42 -6.34 -5.98
N HIS A 65 11.25 -6.84 -6.36
CA HIS A 65 11.04 -7.51 -7.64
C HIS A 65 11.30 -6.57 -8.83
N LEU A 66 10.82 -5.33 -8.74
CA LEU A 66 11.01 -4.33 -9.78
C LEU A 66 12.49 -3.93 -9.92
N HIS A 67 13.23 -3.91 -8.82
CA HIS A 67 14.67 -3.66 -8.81
C HIS A 67 15.46 -4.79 -9.48
N GLN A 68 15.12 -6.05 -9.19
CA GLN A 68 15.72 -7.21 -9.86
C GLN A 68 15.52 -7.18 -11.38
N MET A 69 14.37 -6.67 -11.83
CA MET A 69 14.07 -6.51 -13.26
C MET A 69 14.68 -5.23 -13.87
N SER A 70 15.43 -4.42 -13.10
CA SER A 70 15.95 -3.11 -13.51
C SER A 70 14.86 -2.14 -14.01
N ARG A 71 13.63 -2.29 -13.51
CA ARG A 71 12.46 -1.45 -13.84
C ARG A 71 12.09 -0.49 -12.72
N ALA A 72 12.81 -0.52 -11.60
CA ALA A 72 12.50 0.30 -10.45
C ALA A 72 12.72 1.80 -10.76
N SER A 73 11.63 2.55 -10.78
CA SER A 73 11.67 4.00 -10.98
C SER A 73 11.86 4.75 -9.67
N ILE A 74 12.49 5.93 -9.75
CA ILE A 74 12.66 6.81 -8.58
C ILE A 74 11.31 7.23 -7.97
N PHE A 75 10.28 7.31 -8.81
CA PHE A 75 8.91 7.58 -8.38
C PHE A 75 8.37 6.46 -7.47
N ALA A 76 8.60 5.18 -7.80
CA ALA A 76 8.17 4.06 -6.98
C ALA A 76 8.85 4.06 -5.60
N TYR A 77 10.14 4.41 -5.52
CA TYR A 77 10.82 4.61 -4.24
C TYR A 77 10.29 5.82 -3.47
N GLY A 78 9.94 6.91 -4.17
CA GLY A 78 9.30 8.08 -3.57
C GLY A 78 7.95 7.76 -2.93
N VAL A 79 7.13 6.91 -3.57
CA VAL A 79 5.87 6.43 -2.99
C VAL A 79 6.12 5.60 -1.74
N PHE A 80 7.15 4.75 -1.72
CA PHE A 80 7.50 4.01 -0.50
C PHE A 80 7.93 4.93 0.65
N ALA A 81 8.76 5.94 0.37
CA ALA A 81 9.14 6.94 1.36
C ALA A 81 7.91 7.73 1.88
N TYR A 82 6.98 8.07 0.99
CA TYR A 82 5.71 8.69 1.36
C TYR A 82 4.90 7.83 2.33
N LEU A 83 4.76 6.52 2.04
CA LEU A 83 4.06 5.58 2.93
C LEU A 83 4.74 5.48 4.29
N LEU A 84 6.07 5.42 4.34
CA LEU A 84 6.82 5.28 5.60
C LEU A 84 6.86 6.54 6.46
N LEU A 85 6.86 7.73 5.85
CA LEU A 85 7.09 8.99 6.57
C LEU A 85 5.81 9.81 6.71
N VAL A 86 5.12 10.07 5.60
CA VAL A 86 4.01 11.03 5.56
C VAL A 86 2.77 10.43 6.23
N VAL A 87 2.40 9.19 5.89
CA VAL A 87 1.21 8.52 6.44
C VAL A 87 1.23 8.44 7.98
N PRO A 88 2.30 7.94 8.64
CA PRO A 88 2.32 7.86 10.10
C PRO A 88 2.49 9.23 10.77
N LEU A 89 3.15 10.20 10.12
CA LEU A 89 3.27 11.56 10.66
C LEU A 89 1.90 12.24 10.72
N CYS A 90 1.11 12.17 9.65
CA CYS A 90 -0.22 12.78 9.60
C CYS A 90 -1.17 12.24 10.66
N ARG A 91 -1.04 10.97 11.04
CA ARG A 91 -1.82 10.36 12.12
C ARG A 91 -1.60 11.03 13.48
N ARG A 92 -0.38 11.50 13.76
CA ARG A 92 -0.06 12.21 15.01
C ARG A 92 -0.66 13.61 15.06
N ILE A 93 -0.95 14.20 13.89
CA ILE A 93 -1.46 15.57 13.76
C ILE A 93 -2.99 15.56 13.77
N ASN A 94 -3.62 14.82 12.86
CA ASN A 94 -5.08 14.81 12.72
C ASN A 94 -5.56 13.51 12.06
N VAL A 95 -6.59 12.89 12.63
CA VAL A 95 -7.15 11.62 12.14
C VAL A 95 -7.80 11.76 10.76
N THR A 96 -8.52 12.85 10.50
CA THR A 96 -9.16 13.13 9.21
C THR A 96 -8.11 13.36 8.12
N LEU A 97 -7.05 14.11 8.44
CA LEU A 97 -5.92 14.32 7.53
C LEU A 97 -5.25 12.99 7.19
N HIS A 98 -5.02 12.13 8.19
CA HIS A 98 -4.45 10.80 7.98
C HIS A 98 -5.29 9.94 7.03
N ALA A 99 -6.63 9.99 7.13
CA ALA A 99 -7.50 9.26 6.21
C ALA A 99 -7.34 9.76 4.76
N VAL A 100 -7.33 11.08 4.54
CA VAL A 100 -7.10 11.69 3.21
C VAL A 100 -5.73 11.30 2.66
N ILE A 101 -4.67 11.44 3.46
CA ILE A 101 -3.28 11.14 3.09
C ILE A 101 -3.10 9.65 2.78
N SER A 102 -3.80 8.77 3.49
CA SER A 102 -3.81 7.33 3.21
C SER A 102 -4.52 7.00 1.89
N SER A 103 -5.63 7.68 1.59
CA SER A 103 -6.32 7.56 0.29
C SER A 103 -5.46 8.05 -0.87
N ILE A 104 -4.70 9.14 -0.69
CA ILE A 104 -3.70 9.58 -1.68
C ILE A 104 -2.63 8.50 -1.86
N GLY A 105 -2.18 7.87 -0.77
CA GLY A 105 -1.27 6.73 -0.81
C GLY A 105 -1.80 5.58 -1.68
N LEU A 106 -3.08 5.22 -1.55
CA LEU A 106 -3.73 4.21 -2.40
C LEU A 106 -3.66 4.57 -3.89
N ILE A 107 -3.97 5.83 -4.22
CA ILE A 107 -3.89 6.32 -5.61
C ILE A 107 -2.45 6.20 -6.13
N LEU A 108 -1.46 6.64 -5.35
CA LEU A 108 -0.05 6.57 -5.72
C LEU A 108 0.43 5.13 -5.95
N ILE A 109 0.06 4.19 -5.07
CA ILE A 109 0.36 2.76 -5.23
C ILE A 109 -0.23 2.24 -6.54
N THR A 110 -1.47 2.62 -6.85
CA THR A 110 -2.17 2.20 -8.07
C THR A 110 -1.51 2.76 -9.33
N VAL A 111 -1.10 4.03 -9.31
CA VAL A 111 -0.36 4.66 -10.42
C VAL A 111 0.97 3.93 -10.65
N VAL A 112 1.71 3.62 -9.58
CA VAL A 112 2.96 2.85 -9.70
C VAL A 112 2.70 1.47 -10.31
N ALA A 113 1.63 0.79 -9.90
CA ALA A 113 1.25 -0.50 -10.47
C ALA A 113 1.06 -0.40 -11.99
N VAL A 114 0.24 0.55 -12.44
CA VAL A 114 -0.06 0.77 -13.87
C VAL A 114 1.21 1.09 -14.68
N LEU A 115 2.07 1.96 -14.16
CA LEU A 115 3.27 2.41 -14.89
C LEU A 115 4.39 1.37 -14.98
N ASN A 116 4.41 0.37 -14.10
CA ASN A 116 5.56 -0.55 -13.97
C ASN A 116 5.21 -2.02 -14.27
N LEU A 117 3.93 -2.38 -14.33
CA LEU A 117 3.47 -3.71 -14.71
C LEU A 117 3.10 -3.85 -16.20
N ILE A 118 2.74 -2.75 -16.87
CA ILE A 118 2.46 -2.69 -18.32
C ILE A 118 3.78 -2.55 -19.07
#